data_AF-A0A0X3W7M0-F1
#
_entry.id   AF-A0A0X3W7M0-F1
#
_cell.length_a   1.000
_cell.length_b   1.000
_cell.length_c   1.000
_cell.angle_alpha   90.00
_cell.angle_beta   90.00
_cell.angle_gamma   90.00
#
_symmetry.space_group_name_H-M   'P 1'
#
loop_
_entity.id
_entity.type
_entity.pdbx_description
1 polymer ?
#
loop_
_entity_poly.entity_id
_entity_poly.type
_entity_poly.pdbx_seq_one_letter_code
_entity_poly.pdbx_strand_id
1 'polypeptide(L)' 'MEAADGVRLRWSVDGREVRRARGASAVTPRALGVPADGRAHTLSVRATDPTDAVRDPELRTGLTDTLTWRVRR' A
#
# COMPACT_ATOMS: atom_id res chain seq x y z
N MET A 1 0.58 -11.68 -10.27
CA MET A 1 0.20 -10.35 -10.76
C MET A 1 1.16 -9.36 -10.17
N GLU A 2 1.84 -8.59 -11.01
CA GLU A 2 2.71 -7.48 -10.63
C GLU A 2 1.88 -6.19 -10.58
N ALA A 3 2.38 -5.15 -9.91
CA ALA A 3 1.75 -3.82 -10.02
C ALA A 3 1.84 -3.32 -11.47
N ALA A 4 0.98 -2.39 -11.87
CA ALA A 4 1.17 -1.70 -13.14
C ALA A 4 2.56 -1.05 -13.17
N ASP A 5 3.23 -1.13 -14.31
CA ASP A 5 4.62 -0.67 -14.44
C ASP A 5 4.74 0.82 -14.03
N GLY A 6 5.79 1.14 -13.26
CA GLY A 6 6.01 2.48 -12.70
C GLY A 6 5.20 2.86 -11.44
N VAL A 7 4.15 2.12 -11.05
CA VAL A 7 3.37 2.44 -9.84
C VAL A 7 4.13 2.08 -8.56
N ARG A 8 4.24 3.03 -7.64
CA ARG A 8 4.93 2.87 -6.36
C ARG A 8 3.94 2.43 -5.28
N LEU A 9 4.10 1.19 -4.81
CA LEU A 9 3.32 0.65 -3.69
C LEU A 9 4.07 0.76 -2.36
N ARG A 10 3.40 1.27 -1.32
CA ARG A 10 3.90 1.33 0.06
C ARG A 10 2.89 0.76 1.03
N TRP A 11 3.22 -0.39 1.61
CA TRP A 11 2.40 -1.07 2.62
C TRP A 11 2.69 -0.58 4.02
N SER A 12 1.66 -0.53 4.86
CA SER A 12 1.73 -0.20 6.27
C SER A 12 0.88 -1.14 7.13
N VAL A 13 1.33 -1.38 8.35
CA VAL A 13 0.60 -2.07 9.43
C VAL A 13 0.44 -1.08 10.57
N ASP A 14 -0.79 -0.79 10.97
CA ASP A 14 -1.12 0.17 12.04
C ASP A 14 -0.40 1.52 11.85
N GLY A 15 -0.35 1.97 10.60
CA GLY A 15 0.31 3.22 10.19
C GLY A 15 1.84 3.14 10.03
N ARG A 16 2.48 2.01 10.37
CA ARG A 16 3.93 1.83 10.23
C ARG A 16 4.27 1.17 8.89
N GLU A 17 5.09 1.83 8.08
CA GLU A 17 5.49 1.31 6.78
C GLU A 17 6.31 0.01 6.90
N VAL A 18 5.94 -1.00 6.12
CA VAL A 18 6.66 -2.26 5.96
C VAL A 18 7.58 -2.15 4.75
N ARG A 19 8.77 -1.57 4.94
CA ARG A 19 9.70 -1.24 3.83
C ARG A 19 10.06 -2.43 2.92
N ARG A 20 10.14 -3.65 3.48
CA ARG A 20 10.43 -4.88 2.71
C ARG A 20 9.31 -5.27 1.72
N ALA A 21 8.11 -4.71 1.88
CA ALA A 21 6.97 -4.96 1.02
C ALA A 21 6.75 -3.86 -0.04
N ARG A 22 7.69 -2.91 -0.19
CA ARG A 22 7.62 -1.90 -1.25
C ARG A 22 7.51 -2.56 -2.63
N GLY A 23 6.60 -2.06 -3.46
CA GLY A 23 6.35 -2.60 -4.81
C GLY A 23 5.57 -3.92 -4.85
N ALA A 24 5.34 -4.59 -3.72
CA ALA A 24 4.60 -5.84 -3.71
C ALA A 24 3.11 -5.59 -4.00
N SER A 25 2.61 -6.17 -5.09
CA SER A 25 1.19 -6.14 -5.49
C SER A 25 0.34 -7.16 -4.73
N ALA A 26 0.96 -8.20 -4.19
CA ALA A 26 0.30 -9.23 -3.41
C ALA A 26 1.13 -9.54 -2.16
N VAL A 27 0.46 -9.56 -1.01
CA VAL A 27 1.06 -9.83 0.30
C VAL A 27 0.10 -10.64 1.15
N THR A 28 0.64 -11.29 2.18
CA THR A 28 -0.19 -11.86 3.27
C THR A 28 -0.03 -11.02 4.54
N PRO A 29 -1.02 -10.99 5.44
CA PRO A 29 -0.87 -10.35 6.75
C PRO A 29 0.39 -10.81 7.50
N ARG A 30 0.74 -12.11 7.39
CA ARG A 30 1.98 -12.66 7.96
C ARG A 30 3.23 -12.03 7.36
N ALA A 31 3.31 -11.91 6.04
CA ALA A 31 4.48 -11.34 5.37
C ALA A 31 4.68 -9.85 5.72
N LEU A 32 3.58 -9.13 5.97
CA LEU A 32 3.60 -7.76 6.47
C LEU A 32 4.02 -7.64 7.94
N GLY A 33 4.09 -8.76 8.67
CA GLY A 33 4.49 -8.78 10.08
C GLY A 33 3.35 -8.57 11.07
N VAL A 34 2.10 -8.74 10.64
CA VAL A 34 0.95 -8.73 11.57
C VAL A 34 1.11 -9.89 12.57
N PRO A 35 1.05 -9.67 13.89
CA PRO A 35 1.17 -10.72 14.89
C PRO A 35 -0.08 -11.62 14.90
N ALA A 36 0.06 -12.86 15.38
CA ALA A 36 -1.07 -13.79 15.58
C ALA A 36 -1.56 -13.70 17.02
N ASP A 37 -2.02 -12.51 17.42
CA ASP A 37 -2.45 -12.18 18.78
C ASP A 37 -3.98 -12.09 18.93
N GLY A 38 -4.73 -12.41 17.88
CA GLY A 38 -6.19 -12.33 17.83
C GLY A 38 -6.75 -10.90 17.76
N ARG A 39 -5.91 -9.87 17.79
CA ARG A 39 -6.34 -8.47 17.75
C ARG A 39 -6.57 -8.01 16.31
N ALA A 40 -7.40 -6.99 16.16
CA ALA A 40 -7.60 -6.35 14.86
C ALA A 40 -6.43 -5.42 14.55
N HIS A 41 -5.86 -5.57 13.35
CA HIS A 41 -4.82 -4.70 12.80
C HIS A 41 -5.33 -4.00 11.55
N THR A 42 -4.85 -2.78 11.33
CA THR A 42 -5.14 -2.00 10.14
C THR A 42 -4.02 -2.18 9.14
N LEU A 43 -4.33 -2.77 7.99
CA LEU A 43 -3.45 -2.79 6.84
C LEU A 43 -3.81 -1.65 5.92
N SER A 44 -2.82 -0.97 5.38
CA SER A 44 -3.04 -0.06 4.26
C SER A 44 -1.96 -0.19 3.21
N VAL A 45 -2.31 0.10 1.97
CA VAL A 45 -1.35 0.27 0.88
C VAL A 45 -1.62 1.60 0.20
N ARG A 46 -0.59 2.43 0.11
CA ARG A 46 -0.61 3.63 -0.74
C ARG A 46 -0.04 3.27 -2.10
N ALA A 47 -0.80 3.53 -3.15
CA ALA A 47 -0.34 3.48 -4.52
C ALA A 47 -0.13 4.90 -5.02
N THR A 48 1.01 5.16 -5.67
CA THR A 48 1.31 6.43 -6.32
C THR A 48 1.83 6.15 -7.72
N ASP A 49 1.15 6.67 -8.73
CA ASP A 49 1.70 6.80 -10.08
C ASP A 49 2.54 8.09 -10.14
N PRO A 50 3.87 8.01 -10.30
CA PRO A 50 4.75 9.16 -10.32
C PRO A 50 4.89 9.80 -11.70
N THR A 51 4.08 9.42 -12.70
CA THR A 51 4.18 9.93 -14.07
C THR A 51 4.16 11.45 -14.13
N ASP A 52 5.01 12.03 -14.97
CA ASP A 52 5.03 13.46 -15.26
C ASP A 52 4.09 13.85 -16.42
N ALA A 53 3.49 12.86 -17.09
CA ALA A 53 2.58 13.05 -18.22
C ALA A 53 1.31 13.84 -17.83
N VAL A 54 0.81 13.67 -16.61
CA VAL A 54 -0.27 14.50 -16.06
C VAL A 54 0.35 15.77 -15.50
N ARG A 55 0.05 16.92 -16.10
CA ARG A 55 0.62 18.23 -15.70
C ARG A 55 -0.32 19.07 -14.83
N ASP A 56 -1.61 18.85 -14.98
CA ASP A 56 -2.64 19.52 -14.18
C ASP A 56 -2.46 19.15 -12.70
N PRO A 57 -2.29 20.14 -11.79
CA PRO A 57 -2.04 19.89 -10.39
C PRO A 57 -3.24 19.26 -9.68
N GLU A 58 -4.47 19.56 -10.09
CA GLU A 58 -5.68 18.99 -9.51
C GLU A 58 -5.78 17.51 -9.91
N LEU A 59 -5.57 17.18 -11.19
CA LEU A 59 -5.57 15.78 -11.64
C LEU A 59 -4.43 14.95 -11.04
N ARG A 60 -3.25 15.56 -10.81
CA ARG A 60 -2.12 14.88 -10.16
C ARG A 60 -2.46 14.35 -8.77
N THR A 61 -3.36 15.01 -8.05
CA THR A 61 -3.79 14.51 -6.72
C THR A 61 -4.49 13.16 -6.80
N GLY A 62 -5.18 12.89 -7.91
CA GLY A 62 -5.87 11.62 -8.16
C GLY A 62 -4.95 10.46 -8.53
N LEU A 63 -3.66 10.72 -8.80
CA LEU A 63 -2.66 9.68 -9.08
C LEU A 63 -2.11 9.00 -7.83
N THR A 64 -2.70 9.29 -6.67
CA THR A 64 -2.39 8.62 -5.42
C THR A 64 -3.68 8.18 -4.75
N ASP A 65 -3.75 6.91 -4.39
CA ASP A 65 -4.87 6.37 -3.63
C ASP A 65 -4.37 5.46 -2.49
N THR A 66 -5.23 5.21 -1.52
CA THR A 66 -4.93 4.35 -0.37
C THR A 66 -6.08 3.39 -0.11
N LEU A 67 -5.79 2.09 -0.23
CA LEU A 67 -6.71 1.05 0.23
C LEU A 67 -6.39 0.68 1.67
N THR A 68 -7.44 0.38 2.44
CA THR A 68 -7.34 0.03 3.85
C THR A 68 -8.20 -1.19 4.17
N TRP A 69 -7.66 -2.11 4.98
CA TRP A 69 -8.35 -3.30 5.47
C TRP A 69 -8.17 -3.43 6.97
N ARG A 70 -9.20 -3.95 7.65
CA ARG A 70 -9.06 -4.51 9.00
C ARG A 70 -8.94 -6.02 8.92
N VAL A 71 -7.89 -6.55 9.53
CA VAL A 71 -7.60 -7.99 9.55
C VAL A 71 -7.38 -8.47 10.98
N ARG A 72 -7.58 -9.77 11.23
CA ARG A 72 -7.22 -10.46 12.47
C ARG A 72 -6.37 -11.68 12.11
N ARG A 73 -5.40 -12.02 12.94
CA ARG A 73 -4.49 -13.15 12.75
C ARG A 73 -4.36 -13.99 14.00
#